data_AF-A0A4W6DH02-F1
#
_entry.id   AF-A0A4W6DH02-F1
#
_cell.length_a   1.000
_cell.length_b   1.000
_cell.length_c   1.000
_cell.angle_alpha   90.00
_cell.angle_beta   90.00
_cell.angle_gamma   90.00
#
_symmetry.space_group_name_H-M   'P 1'
#
loop_
_entity.id
_entity.type
_entity.pdbx_description
1 polymer ?
#
loop_
_entity_poly.entity_id
_entity_poly.type
_entity_poly.pdbx_seq_one_letter_code
_entity_poly.pdbx_strand_id
1 'polypeptide(L)'
;AGKHVCVEYPMTVSYKAAVELWDIAKEKGVILHEEHIELLTEDYKVLRERFREKSCGALKPGFGFPAFSGIARLTWLVELFGELSVTAASMEENSGNYSKMTTSDVDRGTGPGLPRAKNINFQFESCTLTQIPPAPRGAVGLFMQDLIHFSAKLMGQVSPEELQREKIRILHCLELAEKIQQLCQN
;
A
#
# COMPACT_ATOMS: atom_id res chain seq x y z
N ALA A 1 3.84 -13.14 -25.54
CA ALA A 1 5.30 -12.96 -25.43
C ALA A 1 5.97 -13.87 -24.40
N GLY A 2 5.26 -14.48 -23.43
CA GLY A 2 5.86 -15.45 -22.48
C GLY A 2 6.92 -14.85 -21.57
N LYS A 3 6.82 -13.55 -21.26
CA LYS A 3 7.80 -12.82 -20.47
C LYS A 3 7.33 -12.72 -19.02
N HIS A 4 8.26 -12.84 -18.09
CA HIS A 4 8.09 -12.36 -16.73
C HIS A 4 7.99 -10.82 -16.73
N VAL A 5 7.23 -10.27 -15.80
CA VAL A 5 6.94 -8.83 -15.73
C VAL A 5 7.19 -8.33 -14.32
N CYS A 6 7.97 -7.25 -14.23
CA CYS A 6 8.15 -6.41 -13.05
C CYS A 6 7.60 -5.02 -13.40
N VAL A 7 6.72 -4.46 -12.59
CA VAL A 7 6.07 -3.17 -12.84
C VAL A 7 5.98 -2.36 -11.55
N GLU A 8 6.21 -1.05 -11.63
CA GLU A 8 6.00 -0.15 -10.50
C GLU A 8 4.50 -0.05 -10.14
N TYR A 9 4.19 0.13 -8.86
CA TYR A 9 2.81 0.37 -8.45
C TYR A 9 2.26 1.69 -9.04
N PRO A 10 0.94 1.77 -9.30
CA PRO A 10 0.04 0.65 -9.39
C PRO A 10 0.17 -0.05 -10.76
N MET A 11 0.10 -1.38 -10.77
CA MET A 11 0.17 -2.19 -11.98
C MET A 11 -0.96 -1.88 -12.96
N THR A 12 -2.13 -1.49 -12.44
CA THR A 12 -3.30 -1.02 -13.19
C THR A 12 -4.08 -0.01 -12.34
N VAL A 13 -5.00 0.72 -12.99
CA VAL A 13 -5.99 1.58 -12.33
C VAL A 13 -7.38 0.95 -12.29
N SER A 14 -7.46 -0.38 -12.46
CA SER A 14 -8.71 -1.13 -12.40
C SER A 14 -8.47 -2.48 -11.74
N TYR A 15 -9.28 -2.78 -10.72
CA TYR A 15 -9.23 -4.04 -10.00
C TYR A 15 -9.46 -5.22 -10.96
N LYS A 16 -10.48 -5.11 -11.82
CA LYS A 16 -10.79 -6.13 -12.83
C LYS A 16 -9.60 -6.42 -13.75
N ALA A 17 -8.95 -5.37 -14.26
CA ALA A 17 -7.78 -5.53 -15.12
C ALA A 17 -6.61 -6.21 -14.39
N ALA A 18 -6.41 -5.92 -13.09
CA ALA A 18 -5.38 -6.60 -12.30
C ALA A 18 -5.67 -8.10 -12.15
N VAL A 19 -6.91 -8.47 -11.86
CA VAL A 19 -7.33 -9.89 -11.80
C VAL A 19 -7.03 -10.60 -13.12
N GLU A 20 -7.42 -10.01 -14.24
CA GLU A 20 -7.17 -10.55 -15.57
C GLU A 20 -5.66 -10.72 -15.86
N LEU A 21 -4.82 -9.74 -15.48
CA LEU A 21 -3.37 -9.85 -15.63
C LEU A 21 -2.77 -10.98 -14.79
N TRP A 22 -3.25 -11.16 -13.56
CA TRP A 22 -2.81 -12.27 -12.70
C TRP A 22 -3.23 -13.63 -13.26
N ASP A 23 -4.43 -13.73 -13.84
CA ASP A 23 -4.91 -14.97 -14.45
C ASP A 23 -4.11 -15.30 -15.71
N ILE A 24 -3.80 -14.31 -16.55
CA ILE A 24 -2.92 -14.46 -17.72
C ILE A 24 -1.51 -14.89 -17.29
N ALA A 25 -0.97 -14.30 -16.22
CA ALA A 25 0.36 -14.66 -15.70
C ALA A 25 0.39 -16.12 -15.22
N LYS A 26 -0.65 -16.54 -14.49
CA LYS A 26 -0.84 -17.92 -14.04
C LYS A 26 -0.98 -18.90 -15.20
N GLU A 27 -1.84 -18.59 -16.17
CA GLU A 27 -2.04 -19.42 -17.38
C GLU A 27 -0.72 -19.64 -18.13
N LYS A 28 0.12 -18.61 -18.22
CA LYS A 28 1.39 -18.64 -18.95
C LYS A 28 2.56 -19.16 -18.11
N GLY A 29 2.35 -19.44 -16.82
CA GLY A 29 3.43 -19.84 -15.91
C GLY A 29 4.54 -18.79 -15.78
N VAL A 30 4.20 -17.50 -15.89
CA VAL A 30 5.15 -16.39 -15.73
C VAL A 30 4.96 -15.67 -14.41
N ILE A 31 6.02 -15.00 -13.95
CA ILE A 31 5.97 -14.16 -12.76
C ILE A 31 5.44 -12.79 -13.16
N LEU A 32 4.41 -12.34 -12.45
CA LEU A 32 3.94 -10.96 -12.44
C LEU A 32 4.28 -10.39 -11.06
N HIS A 33 5.08 -9.33 -11.03
CA HIS A 33 5.49 -8.66 -9.82
C HIS A 33 5.16 -7.18 -9.91
N GLU A 34 4.40 -6.69 -8.94
CA GLU A 34 4.23 -5.28 -8.69
C GLU A 34 5.22 -4.87 -7.58
N GLU A 35 6.10 -3.92 -7.89
CA GLU A 35 7.05 -3.35 -6.95
C GLU A 35 6.30 -2.55 -5.87
N HIS A 36 6.62 -2.78 -4.59
CA HIS A 36 6.09 -2.05 -3.42
C HIS A 36 7.23 -1.66 -2.47
N ILE A 37 8.16 -0.81 -2.94
CA ILE A 37 9.36 -0.39 -2.19
C ILE A 37 9.05 0.27 -0.84
N GLU A 38 7.84 0.80 -0.65
CA GLU A 38 7.42 1.39 0.62
C GLU A 38 7.43 0.36 1.76
N LEU A 39 7.19 -0.93 1.47
CA LEU A 39 7.27 -2.02 2.44
C LEU A 39 8.72 -2.42 2.77
N LEU A 40 9.69 -1.94 1.98
CA LEU A 40 11.11 -2.21 2.17
C LEU A 40 11.82 -1.09 2.96
N THR A 41 11.12 0.02 3.23
CA THR A 41 11.66 1.14 3.99
C THR A 41 11.94 0.76 5.44
N GLU A 42 12.98 1.35 6.03
CA GLU A 42 13.32 1.12 7.44
C GLU A 42 12.23 1.68 8.37
N ASP A 43 11.60 2.80 7.99
CA ASP A 43 10.42 3.35 8.65
C ASP A 43 9.28 2.33 8.76
N TYR A 44 8.99 1.61 7.66
CA TYR A 44 7.97 0.55 7.67
C TYR A 44 8.36 -0.59 8.58
N LYS A 45 9.60 -1.08 8.48
CA LYS A 45 10.10 -2.22 9.27
C LYS A 45 9.99 -1.92 10.77
N VAL A 46 10.45 -0.74 11.20
CA VAL A 46 10.36 -0.29 12.60
C VAL A 46 8.89 -0.18 13.06
N LEU A 47 8.02 0.35 12.20
CA LEU A 47 6.60 0.48 12.51
C LEU A 47 5.94 -0.91 12.66
N ARG A 48 6.25 -1.85 11.77
CA ARG A 48 5.73 -3.23 11.81
C ARG A 48 6.18 -3.97 13.06
N GLU A 49 7.46 -3.90 13.43
CA GLU A 49 7.92 -4.54 14.67
C GLU A 49 7.27 -3.92 15.92
N ARG A 50 7.10 -2.59 15.95
CA ARG A 50 6.39 -1.91 17.05
C ARG A 50 4.94 -2.37 17.20
N PHE A 51 4.25 -2.69 16.09
CA PHE A 51 2.90 -3.24 16.13
C PHE A 51 2.84 -4.72 16.49
N ARG A 52 3.91 -5.49 16.26
CA ARG A 52 4.01 -6.86 16.76
C ARG A 52 4.25 -6.91 18.27
N GLU A 53 5.11 -6.03 18.78
CA GLU A 53 5.48 -5.99 20.20
C GLU A 53 4.37 -5.41 21.08
N LYS A 54 3.63 -4.41 20.57
CA LYS A 54 2.51 -3.82 21.30
C LYS A 54 1.21 -4.49 20.88
N SER A 55 0.57 -5.18 21.81
CA SER A 55 -0.86 -5.52 21.72
C SER A 55 -1.71 -4.25 21.84
N CYS A 56 -1.57 -3.29 20.92
CA CYS A 56 -2.20 -1.99 21.10
C CYS A 56 -3.74 -2.06 21.03
N GLY A 57 -4.33 -3.15 20.53
CA GLY A 57 -5.79 -3.34 20.40
C GLY A 57 -6.26 -2.93 19.01
N ALA A 58 -7.57 -2.74 18.82
CA ALA A 58 -8.13 -2.33 17.53
C ALA A 58 -7.86 -0.83 17.23
N LEU A 59 -7.71 -0.50 15.95
CA LEU A 59 -7.66 0.88 15.48
C LEU A 59 -9.02 1.57 15.66
N LYS A 60 -9.00 2.85 16.07
CA LYS A 60 -10.21 3.68 16.10
C LYS A 60 -10.54 4.25 14.71
N PRO A 61 -11.83 4.30 14.31
CA PRO A 61 -12.23 4.90 13.03
C PRO A 61 -12.04 6.43 12.97
N GLY A 62 -11.68 6.95 11.79
CA GLY A 62 -11.65 8.37 11.39
C GLY A 62 -10.34 8.76 10.67
N PHE A 63 -10.38 9.56 9.57
CA PHE A 63 -9.28 10.20 8.78
C PHE A 63 -9.12 9.76 7.27
N GLY A 64 -8.61 10.58 6.33
CA GLY A 64 -8.84 10.51 4.87
C GLY A 64 -7.91 9.96 3.71
N PHE A 65 -8.30 9.45 2.50
CA PHE A 65 -7.28 9.09 1.45
C PHE A 65 -7.64 9.25 -0.03
N PRO A 66 -6.67 9.61 -0.92
CA PRO A 66 -6.76 9.50 -2.38
C PRO A 66 -6.22 8.17 -2.93
N ALA A 67 -7.11 7.43 -3.58
CA ALA A 67 -7.02 6.01 -3.97
C ALA A 67 -5.71 5.54 -4.66
N PHE A 68 -5.36 6.07 -5.83
CA PHE A 68 -4.34 5.41 -6.69
C PHE A 68 -2.93 6.00 -6.59
N SER A 69 -2.79 7.34 -6.59
CA SER A 69 -1.46 7.99 -6.46
C SER A 69 -0.85 7.89 -5.05
N GLY A 70 -1.60 7.36 -4.09
CA GLY A 70 -1.17 7.15 -2.71
C GLY A 70 -1.09 5.68 -2.32
N ILE A 71 -1.31 4.71 -3.22
CA ILE A 71 -1.60 3.30 -2.87
C ILE A 71 -0.59 2.70 -1.89
N ALA A 72 0.68 3.10 -1.96
CA ALA A 72 1.71 2.78 -0.97
C ALA A 72 1.29 2.97 0.50
N ARG A 73 0.51 4.02 0.82
CA ARG A 73 -0.03 4.24 2.19
C ARG A 73 -1.12 3.22 2.54
N LEU A 74 -1.94 2.84 1.57
CA LEU A 74 -2.95 1.80 1.73
C LEU A 74 -2.27 0.44 1.91
N THR A 75 -1.24 0.14 1.13
CA THR A 75 -0.41 -1.05 1.27
C THR A 75 0.16 -1.17 2.69
N TRP A 76 0.67 -0.07 3.27
CA TRP A 76 1.13 -0.06 4.66
C TRP A 76 0.03 -0.49 5.63
N LEU A 77 -1.18 0.06 5.51
CA LEU A 77 -2.26 -0.28 6.43
C LEU A 77 -2.71 -1.73 6.27
N VAL A 78 -2.88 -2.21 5.03
CA VAL A 78 -3.30 -3.58 4.78
C VAL A 78 -2.24 -4.56 5.29
N GLU A 79 -0.95 -4.27 5.12
CA GLU A 79 0.12 -5.13 5.64
C GLU A 79 0.21 -5.09 7.19
N LEU A 80 -0.12 -3.97 7.83
CA LEU A 80 -0.07 -3.83 9.29
C LEU A 80 -1.30 -4.39 10.00
N PHE A 81 -2.48 -4.23 9.42
CA PHE A 81 -3.77 -4.47 10.07
C PHE A 81 -4.62 -5.55 9.39
N GLY A 82 -4.19 -6.05 8.23
CA GLY A 82 -4.89 -7.07 7.45
C GLY A 82 -5.96 -6.48 6.53
N GLU A 83 -7.00 -7.27 6.28
CA GLU A 83 -8.08 -6.90 5.38
C GLU A 83 -8.87 -5.70 5.94
N LEU A 84 -8.89 -4.61 5.17
CA LEU A 84 -9.65 -3.39 5.48
C LEU A 84 -10.93 -3.33 4.64
N SER A 85 -11.92 -2.59 5.10
CA SER A 85 -13.10 -2.22 4.32
C SER A 85 -13.24 -0.70 4.25
N VAL A 86 -13.87 -0.19 3.19
CA VAL A 86 -14.13 1.25 3.01
C VAL A 86 -15.61 1.49 3.21
N THR A 87 -15.95 2.34 4.17
CA THR A 87 -17.35 2.67 4.50
C THR A 87 -17.79 4.01 3.89
N ALA A 88 -16.86 4.94 3.74
CA ALA A 88 -17.10 6.26 3.15
C ALA A 88 -15.81 6.78 2.49
N ALA A 89 -15.97 7.59 1.45
CA ALA A 89 -14.90 8.41 0.90
C ALA A 89 -15.47 9.73 0.37
N SER A 90 -14.79 10.85 0.58
CA SER A 90 -15.15 12.17 0.03
C SER A 90 -13.97 12.83 -0.66
N MET A 91 -14.20 13.72 -1.63
CA MET A 91 -13.15 14.50 -2.28
C MET A 91 -13.47 15.99 -2.17
N GLU A 92 -12.54 16.76 -1.64
CA GLU A 92 -12.56 18.22 -1.59
C GLU A 92 -11.58 18.75 -2.64
N GLU A 93 -12.11 19.40 -3.68
CA GLU A 93 -11.32 20.19 -4.62
C GLU A 93 -11.58 21.68 -4.34
N ASN A 94 -10.52 22.45 -4.11
CA ASN A 94 -10.64 23.90 -3.92
C ASN A 94 -9.93 24.67 -5.03
N SER A 95 -10.44 25.86 -5.33
CA SER A 95 -10.02 26.83 -6.35
C SER A 95 -8.54 27.28 -6.34
N GLY A 96 -7.73 26.75 -5.41
CA GLY A 96 -6.30 27.06 -5.22
C GLY A 96 -5.35 25.89 -5.48
N ASN A 97 -5.65 24.97 -6.40
CA ASN A 97 -4.82 23.80 -6.76
C ASN A 97 -4.55 22.84 -5.58
N TYR A 98 -5.54 22.65 -4.71
CA TYR A 98 -5.48 21.68 -3.62
C TYR A 98 -6.60 20.66 -3.75
N SER A 99 -6.22 19.38 -3.68
CA SER A 99 -7.15 18.25 -3.64
C SER A 99 -6.89 17.45 -2.37
N LYS A 100 -7.94 17.22 -1.58
CA LYS A 100 -7.96 16.36 -0.40
C LYS A 100 -9.01 15.28 -0.63
N MET A 101 -8.67 14.03 -0.39
CA MET A 101 -9.66 12.95 -0.43
C MET A 101 -9.65 12.25 0.91
N THR A 102 -10.84 11.95 1.43
CA THR A 102 -11.05 11.51 2.81
C THR A 102 -11.81 10.18 2.88
N THR A 103 -11.15 9.07 3.20
CA THR A 103 -11.76 7.81 3.66
C THR A 103 -11.92 7.82 5.18
N SER A 104 -12.24 6.69 5.81
CA SER A 104 -12.34 6.63 7.27
C SER A 104 -11.02 6.44 8.01
N ASP A 105 -9.86 6.11 7.40
CA ASP A 105 -8.60 5.91 8.17
C ASP A 105 -7.26 6.49 7.59
N VAL A 106 -7.27 7.19 6.44
CA VAL A 106 -6.19 7.88 5.67
C VAL A 106 -5.71 9.31 6.18
N ASP A 107 -4.78 10.13 5.60
CA ASP A 107 -4.97 11.59 5.16
C ASP A 107 -3.94 11.88 4.05
N ARG A 108 -4.31 12.54 2.93
CA ARG A 108 -3.33 13.08 1.97
C ARG A 108 -3.87 14.31 1.25
N GLY A 109 -3.12 15.39 1.34
CA GLY A 109 -3.28 16.61 0.55
C GLY A 109 -2.10 16.83 -0.40
N THR A 110 -2.38 17.39 -1.58
CA THR A 110 -1.37 17.86 -2.55
C THR A 110 -1.67 19.29 -2.94
N GLY A 111 -0.65 20.16 -2.96
CA GLY A 111 -0.80 21.56 -3.34
C GLY A 111 0.53 22.32 -3.39
N PRO A 112 0.59 23.46 -4.10
CA PRO A 112 1.80 24.28 -4.22
C PRO A 112 2.32 24.72 -2.84
N GLY A 113 3.63 24.54 -2.59
CA GLY A 113 4.27 24.94 -1.33
C GLY A 113 4.11 23.95 -0.16
N LEU A 114 3.37 22.85 -0.33
CA LEU A 114 3.30 21.81 0.70
C LEU A 114 4.56 20.93 0.69
N PRO A 115 5.27 20.77 1.83
CA PRO A 115 6.42 19.90 1.88
C PRO A 115 6.01 18.43 1.72
N ARG A 116 6.89 17.61 1.15
CA ARG A 116 6.72 16.16 1.17
C ARG A 116 6.91 15.67 2.60
N ALA A 117 5.80 15.41 3.29
CA ALA A 117 5.79 14.91 4.66
C ALA A 117 4.96 13.62 4.77
N LYS A 118 5.36 12.76 5.72
CA LYS A 118 4.61 11.58 6.12
C LYS A 118 4.28 11.70 7.61
N ASN A 119 3.03 12.04 7.90
CA ASN A 119 2.52 12.09 9.26
C ASN A 119 1.72 10.81 9.53
N ILE A 120 1.82 10.27 10.74
CA ILE A 120 1.01 9.14 11.19
C ILE A 120 0.24 9.54 12.44
N ASN A 121 -0.94 8.98 12.64
CA ASN A 121 -1.72 9.17 13.86
C ASN A 121 -2.54 7.91 14.12
N PHE A 122 -1.88 6.87 14.62
CA PHE A 122 -2.57 5.63 14.97
C PHE A 122 -3.06 5.71 16.40
N GLN A 123 -4.37 5.66 16.58
CA GLN A 123 -5.01 5.65 17.89
C GLN A 123 -5.54 4.25 18.17
N PHE A 124 -5.07 3.69 19.28
CA PHE A 124 -5.52 2.41 19.78
C PHE A 124 -6.16 2.58 21.15
N GLU A 125 -6.78 1.52 21.67
CA GLU A 125 -7.39 1.52 22.99
C GLU A 125 -6.38 1.79 24.11
N SER A 126 -5.17 1.25 23.98
CA SER A 126 -4.13 1.31 25.01
C SER A 126 -2.99 2.27 24.70
N CYS A 127 -2.90 2.78 23.46
CA CYS A 127 -1.72 3.52 23.01
C CYS A 127 -2.05 4.47 21.84
N THR A 128 -1.28 5.54 21.70
CA THR A 128 -1.32 6.42 20.51
C THR A 128 0.07 6.52 19.91
N LEU A 129 0.17 6.48 18.58
CA LEU A 129 1.40 6.63 17.82
C LEU A 129 1.25 7.76 16.79
N THR A 130 1.85 8.91 17.07
CA THR A 130 1.77 10.13 16.23
C THR A 130 3.01 10.38 15.38
N GLN A 131 4.07 9.59 15.56
CA GLN A 131 5.33 9.73 14.83
C GLN A 131 5.96 8.37 14.56
N ILE A 132 6.57 8.23 13.38
CA ILE A 132 7.38 7.06 13.06
C ILE A 132 8.66 7.15 13.89
N PRO A 133 9.03 6.10 14.64
CA PRO A 133 10.27 6.12 15.41
C PRO A 133 11.48 6.26 14.47
N PRO A 134 12.59 6.88 14.90
CA PRO A 134 13.80 6.97 14.09
C PRO A 134 14.26 5.60 13.62
N ALA A 135 14.41 5.44 12.32
CA ALA A 135 14.86 4.21 11.71
C ALA A 135 16.34 4.33 11.24
N PRO A 136 17.13 3.25 11.30
CA PRO A 136 18.48 3.25 10.75
C PRO A 136 18.44 3.47 9.23
N ARG A 137 19.60 3.80 8.63
CA ARG A 137 19.72 3.77 7.18
C ARG A 137 19.93 2.33 6.71
N GLY A 138 19.16 1.90 5.73
CA GLY A 138 19.34 0.59 5.09
C GLY A 138 20.68 0.52 4.35
N ALA A 139 21.34 -0.64 4.43
CA ALA A 139 22.62 -0.88 3.75
C ALA A 139 22.47 -1.08 2.23
N VAL A 140 21.27 -1.49 1.77
CA VAL A 140 20.94 -1.75 0.36
C VAL A 140 19.84 -0.79 -0.07
N GLY A 141 19.95 -0.21 -1.27
CA GLY A 141 18.91 0.66 -1.82
C GLY A 141 17.57 -0.07 -2.01
N LEU A 142 16.45 0.63 -1.86
CA LEU A 142 15.11 0.03 -1.87
C LEU A 142 14.80 -0.70 -3.18
N PHE A 143 15.09 -0.08 -4.32
CA PHE A 143 14.93 -0.71 -5.64
C PHE A 143 15.79 -1.96 -5.82
N MET A 144 17.00 -1.98 -5.23
CA MET A 144 17.84 -3.17 -5.27
C MET A 144 17.28 -4.29 -4.39
N GLN A 145 16.73 -3.95 -3.21
CA GLN A 145 16.03 -4.93 -2.36
C GLN A 145 14.84 -5.55 -3.11
N ASP A 146 14.05 -4.73 -3.80
CA ASP A 146 12.92 -5.19 -4.61
C ASP A 146 13.36 -6.07 -5.80
N LEU A 147 14.37 -5.64 -6.55
CA LEU A 147 14.94 -6.43 -7.65
C LEU A 147 15.49 -7.79 -7.19
N ILE A 148 16.12 -7.85 -6.00
CA ILE A 148 16.56 -9.11 -5.38
C ILE A 148 15.35 -9.99 -5.09
N HIS A 149 14.27 -9.42 -4.56
CA HIS A 149 13.04 -10.15 -4.29
C HIS A 149 12.39 -10.68 -5.58
N PHE A 150 12.32 -9.87 -6.65
CA PHE A 150 11.87 -10.32 -7.96
C PHE A 150 12.73 -11.47 -8.50
N SER A 151 14.05 -11.36 -8.36
CA SER A 151 15.00 -12.41 -8.78
C SER A 151 14.79 -13.71 -8.01
N ALA A 152 14.50 -13.64 -6.70
CA ALA A 152 14.17 -14.82 -5.89
C ALA A 152 12.91 -15.54 -6.39
N LYS A 153 11.88 -14.80 -6.86
CA LYS A 153 10.68 -15.40 -7.48
C LYS A 153 11.02 -16.14 -8.76
N LEU A 154 11.86 -15.54 -9.62
CA LEU A 154 12.31 -16.16 -10.87
C LEU A 154 13.09 -17.46 -10.62
N MET A 155 13.86 -17.51 -9.53
CA MET A 155 14.63 -18.70 -9.13
C MET A 155 13.79 -19.73 -8.36
N GLY A 156 12.50 -19.50 -8.13
CA GLY A 156 11.65 -20.40 -7.35
C GLY A 156 12.03 -20.47 -5.86
N GLN A 157 12.68 -19.42 -5.34
CA GLN A 157 13.12 -19.34 -3.93
C GLN A 157 12.06 -18.74 -3.00
N VAL A 158 10.93 -18.29 -3.55
CA VAL A 158 9.79 -17.75 -2.80
C VAL A 158 8.69 -18.81 -2.79
N SER A 159 8.09 -19.06 -1.62
CA SER A 159 7.11 -20.14 -1.49
C SER A 159 5.80 -19.81 -2.23
N PRO A 160 5.03 -20.81 -2.70
CA PRO A 160 3.71 -20.57 -3.29
C PRO A 160 2.75 -19.82 -2.36
N GLU A 161 2.83 -20.06 -1.05
CA GLU A 161 2.04 -19.38 -0.04
C GLU A 161 2.44 -17.91 0.08
N GLU A 162 3.72 -17.59 0.01
CA GLU A 162 4.22 -16.21 -0.01
C GLU A 162 3.74 -15.45 -1.24
N LEU A 163 3.86 -16.06 -2.43
CA LEU A 163 3.36 -15.49 -3.68
C LEU A 163 1.84 -15.25 -3.63
N GLN A 164 1.09 -16.20 -3.07
CA GLN A 164 -0.36 -16.09 -2.94
C GLN A 164 -0.76 -14.99 -1.95
N ARG A 165 -0.07 -14.86 -0.80
CA ARG A 165 -0.30 -13.78 0.16
C ARG A 165 -0.03 -12.42 -0.46
N GLU A 166 1.06 -12.28 -1.20
CA GLU A 166 1.41 -11.06 -1.92
C GLU A 166 0.32 -10.68 -2.94
N LYS A 167 -0.11 -11.64 -3.79
CA LYS A 167 -1.20 -11.43 -4.75
C LYS A 167 -2.48 -10.96 -4.06
N ILE A 168 -2.89 -11.61 -2.97
CA ILE A 168 -4.11 -11.26 -2.23
C ILE A 168 -4.02 -9.81 -1.73
N ARG A 169 -2.91 -9.42 -1.11
CA ARG A 169 -2.71 -8.05 -0.61
C ARG A 169 -2.80 -7.02 -1.74
N ILE A 170 -2.10 -7.25 -2.85
CA ILE A 170 -2.09 -6.35 -4.01
C ILE A 170 -3.51 -6.14 -4.54
N LEU A 171 -4.23 -7.25 -4.79
CA LEU A 171 -5.59 -7.21 -5.28
C LEU A 171 -6.53 -6.52 -4.29
N HIS A 172 -6.36 -6.74 -2.99
CA HIS A 172 -7.12 -6.05 -1.94
C HIS A 172 -6.90 -4.53 -1.98
N CYS A 173 -5.65 -4.09 -2.08
CA CYS A 173 -5.33 -2.66 -2.16
C CYS A 173 -5.94 -2.01 -3.40
N LEU A 174 -5.94 -2.69 -4.55
CA LEU A 174 -6.54 -2.20 -5.79
C LEU A 174 -8.08 -2.16 -5.70
N GLU A 175 -8.70 -3.15 -5.06
CA GLU A 175 -10.14 -3.16 -4.84
C GLU A 175 -10.57 -1.99 -3.93
N LEU A 176 -9.84 -1.77 -2.83
CA LEU A 176 -10.07 -0.64 -1.94
C LEU A 176 -9.89 0.69 -2.67
N ALA A 177 -8.84 0.83 -3.48
CA ALA A 177 -8.61 2.04 -4.28
C ALA A 177 -9.77 2.30 -5.25
N GLU A 178 -10.27 1.28 -5.94
CA GLU A 178 -11.42 1.41 -6.84
C GLU A 178 -12.70 1.79 -6.08
N LYS A 179 -12.98 1.17 -4.93
CA LYS A 179 -14.12 1.52 -4.05
C LYS A 179 -14.06 2.98 -3.58
N ILE A 180 -12.87 3.44 -3.17
CA ILE A 180 -12.65 4.83 -2.74
C ILE A 180 -12.94 5.80 -3.89
N GLN A 181 -12.42 5.50 -5.09
CA GLN A 181 -12.68 6.31 -6.27
C GLN A 181 -14.18 6.39 -6.58
N GLN A 182 -14.90 5.26 -6.55
CA GLN A 182 -16.35 5.22 -6.80
C GLN A 182 -17.13 6.05 -5.78
N LEU A 183 -16.77 5.97 -4.50
CA LEU A 183 -17.42 6.73 -3.43
C LEU A 183 -17.19 8.24 -3.56
N CYS A 184 -16.05 8.67 -4.10
CA CYS A 184 -15.77 10.09 -4.33
C CYS A 184 -16.38 10.67 -5.61
N GLN A 185 -16.88 9.82 -6.52
CA GLN A 185 -17.53 10.23 -7.76
C GLN A 185 -19.07 10.32 -7.65
N ASN A 186 -19.62 9.84 -6.53
CA ASN A 186 -21.04 9.94 -6.18
C ASN A 186 -21.30 11.15 -5.28
#